data_AF-A0A0G4G1E1-F1
#
_entry.id   AF-A0A0G4G1E1-F1
#
_cell.length_a   1.000
_cell.length_b   1.000
_cell.length_c   1.000
_cell.angle_alpha   90.00
_cell.angle_beta   90.00
_cell.angle_gamma   90.00
#
_symmetry.space_group_name_H-M   'P 1'
#
loop_
_entity.id
_entity.type
_entity.pdbx_description
1 polymer ?
#
loop_
_entity_poly.entity_id
_entity_poly.type
_entity_poly.pdbx_seq_one_letter_code
_entity_poly.pdbx_strand_id
1 'polypeptide(L)'
;MYVQTEFGGDSQSGQSGSLMAHFSLEQAIRGGINDAGMPDGFRFDLLSFDACLMSSYEVISALSSHGHCFLGSETLVSGAGWDWRSLRPTTRDGKPTTPLDYAESIARATVDNHMGQQGVMNLAIVDLHKQREFRKAFAASQRSLAERLNTCVETYEVDRIRTAYQKADDSLRAHKESLFRQVLANPVDMGHLLHHLEAEVERLMPLEELDTLREAYRLYNESIVYFNGSDSALLTGVHVDLLHERKPHRLLQIAHVDDVIGLDEADIPWSRNHS
;
A
#
# COMPACT_ATOMS: atom_id res chain seq x y z
N MET A 1 -12.49 0.52 11.74
CA MET A 1 -12.50 0.73 10.28
C MET A 1 -11.99 -0.58 9.66
N TYR A 2 -12.82 -1.34 8.95
CA TYR A 2 -12.41 -2.58 8.29
C TYR A 2 -12.30 -2.32 6.79
N VAL A 3 -11.06 -2.27 6.28
CA VAL A 3 -10.78 -2.36 4.84
C VAL A 3 -10.61 -3.84 4.53
N GLN A 4 -11.38 -4.36 3.58
CA GLN A 4 -11.44 -5.79 3.28
C GLN A 4 -10.57 -6.11 2.07
N THR A 5 -9.26 -5.91 2.22
CA THR A 5 -8.28 -6.60 1.41
C THR A 5 -7.85 -7.86 2.17
N GLU A 6 -7.83 -8.98 1.45
CA GLU A 6 -7.87 -10.34 2.00
C GLU A 6 -6.93 -11.21 1.17
N PHE A 7 -6.11 -12.04 1.82
CA PHE A 7 -5.06 -12.84 1.19
C PHE A 7 -5.23 -14.33 1.48
N GLY A 8 -4.92 -15.18 0.50
CA GLY A 8 -4.79 -16.63 0.67
C GLY A 8 -6.12 -17.33 0.96
N GLY A 9 -6.72 -17.96 -0.06
CA GLY A 9 -7.87 -18.84 0.13
C GLY A 9 -7.41 -20.22 0.58
N ASP A 10 -7.63 -20.57 1.85
CA ASP A 10 -7.47 -21.96 2.30
C ASP A 10 -8.73 -22.75 1.97
N SER A 11 -8.54 -23.92 1.34
CA SER A 11 -9.60 -24.87 1.01
C SER A 11 -9.43 -26.21 1.73
N GLN A 12 -8.31 -26.42 2.44
CA GLN A 12 -8.03 -27.68 3.14
C GLN A 12 -8.62 -27.75 4.54
N SER A 13 -8.96 -26.63 5.18
CA SER A 13 -9.59 -26.60 6.51
C SER A 13 -11.09 -26.95 6.52
N GLY A 14 -11.67 -27.34 5.38
CA GLY A 14 -13.11 -27.61 5.26
C GLY A 14 -14.00 -26.35 5.23
N GLN A 15 -13.39 -25.17 5.35
CA GLN A 15 -14.00 -23.87 5.04
C GLN A 15 -13.47 -23.37 3.70
N SER A 16 -14.09 -23.78 2.60
CA SER A 16 -13.82 -23.15 1.30
C SER A 16 -14.02 -21.64 1.42
N GLY A 17 -12.94 -20.87 1.24
CA GLY A 17 -12.99 -19.41 1.19
C GLY A 17 -12.65 -18.69 2.50
N SER A 18 -11.97 -19.34 3.46
CA SER A 18 -11.34 -18.59 4.55
C SER A 18 -10.19 -17.77 3.99
N LEU A 19 -10.39 -16.46 3.91
CA LEU A 19 -9.39 -15.49 3.50
C LEU A 19 -8.73 -14.86 4.75
N MET A 20 -7.44 -14.52 4.64
CA MET A 20 -6.69 -13.88 5.71
C MET A 20 -6.74 -12.36 5.56
N ALA A 21 -7.37 -11.68 6.51
CA ALA A 21 -7.31 -10.22 6.60
C ALA A 21 -5.87 -9.74 6.85
N HIS A 22 -5.51 -8.55 6.37
CA HIS A 22 -4.13 -8.02 6.52
C HIS A 22 -3.67 -7.86 7.96
N PHE A 23 -4.58 -7.57 8.88
CA PHE A 23 -4.25 -7.52 10.30
C PHE A 23 -3.80 -8.90 10.81
N SER A 24 -4.50 -9.97 10.43
CA SER A 24 -4.12 -11.34 10.78
C SER A 24 -2.80 -11.74 10.12
N LEU A 25 -2.56 -11.30 8.88
CA LEU A 25 -1.29 -11.51 8.18
C LEU A 25 -0.11 -10.85 8.91
N GLU A 26 -0.27 -9.59 9.30
CA GLU A 26 0.73 -8.84 10.07
C GLU A 26 1.02 -9.52 11.42
N GLN A 27 -0.03 -9.91 12.16
CA GLN A 27 0.12 -10.61 13.43
C GLN A 27 0.82 -11.96 13.27
N ALA A 28 0.48 -12.72 12.22
CA ALA A 28 1.08 -14.01 11.95
C ALA A 28 2.57 -13.87 11.60
N ILE A 29 2.94 -12.87 10.79
CA ILE A 29 4.33 -12.56 10.47
C ILE A 29 5.10 -12.19 11.74
N ARG A 30 4.57 -11.28 12.56
CA ARG A 30 5.20 -10.88 13.82
C ARG A 30 5.36 -12.05 14.79
N GLY A 31 4.33 -12.87 14.93
CA GLY A 31 4.37 -14.10 15.73
C GLY A 31 5.45 -15.07 15.24
N GLY A 32 5.50 -15.32 13.93
CA GLY A 32 6.50 -16.19 13.32
C GLY A 32 7.94 -15.72 13.49
N ILE A 33 8.19 -14.40 13.39
CA ILE A 33 9.51 -13.79 13.68
C ILE A 33 9.93 -14.07 15.12
N ASN A 34 9.01 -13.86 16.07
CA ASN A 34 9.27 -14.08 17.50
C ASN A 34 9.49 -15.57 17.82
N ASP A 35 8.64 -16.45 17.28
CA ASP A 35 8.72 -17.90 17.49
C ASP A 35 10.00 -18.50 16.89
N ALA A 36 10.50 -17.90 15.80
CA ALA A 36 11.78 -18.27 15.20
C ALA A 36 13.00 -17.77 16.00
N GLY A 37 12.80 -16.99 17.05
CA GLY A 37 13.88 -16.43 17.86
C GLY A 37 14.75 -15.42 17.13
N MET A 38 14.17 -14.70 16.15
CA MET A 38 14.88 -13.65 15.44
C MET A 38 15.17 -12.47 16.37
N PRO A 39 16.29 -11.74 16.16
CA PRO A 39 16.64 -10.61 17.00
C PRO A 39 15.62 -9.46 16.86
N ASP A 40 15.56 -8.62 17.89
CA ASP A 40 14.80 -7.38 17.86
C ASP A 40 15.19 -6.53 16.65
N GLY A 41 14.19 -6.00 15.96
CA GLY A 41 14.40 -5.22 14.74
C GLY A 41 14.73 -6.05 13.50
N PHE A 42 14.59 -7.37 13.55
CA PHE A 42 14.64 -8.22 12.35
C PHE A 42 13.64 -7.75 11.29
N ARG A 43 14.08 -7.76 10.04
CA ARG A 43 13.25 -7.45 8.87
C ARG A 43 13.65 -8.37 7.74
N PHE A 44 12.66 -8.84 6.99
CA PHE A 44 12.89 -9.59 5.76
C PHE A 44 13.54 -8.67 4.71
N ASP A 45 14.51 -9.20 3.96
CA ASP A 45 15.09 -8.47 2.83
C ASP A 45 14.03 -8.13 1.77
N LEU A 46 13.15 -9.09 1.50
CA LEU A 46 12.07 -8.98 0.53
C LEU A 46 10.80 -9.64 1.07
N LEU A 47 9.71 -8.88 1.14
CA LEU A 47 8.36 -9.39 1.28
C LEU A 47 7.69 -9.36 -0.08
N SER A 48 7.31 -10.52 -0.60
CA SER A 48 6.80 -10.62 -1.98
C SER A 48 5.54 -11.44 -2.05
N PHE A 49 4.56 -10.96 -2.83
CA PHE A 49 3.27 -11.63 -3.00
C PHE A 49 3.01 -11.92 -4.47
N ASP A 50 3.18 -13.18 -4.88
CA ASP A 50 2.68 -13.73 -6.15
C ASP A 50 1.16 -13.96 -6.04
N ALA A 51 0.44 -12.85 -5.89
CA ALA A 51 -0.99 -12.81 -5.73
C ALA A 51 -1.55 -11.47 -6.23
N CYS A 52 -2.79 -11.52 -6.69
CA CYS A 52 -3.51 -10.36 -7.19
C CYS A 52 -3.68 -9.28 -6.13
N LEU A 53 -3.61 -8.01 -6.54
CA LEU A 53 -4.00 -6.85 -5.73
C LEU A 53 -3.24 -6.71 -4.40
N MET A 54 -2.06 -7.31 -4.26
CA MET A 54 -1.29 -7.21 -3.01
C MET A 54 -0.45 -5.94 -2.92
N SER A 55 -0.20 -5.25 -4.04
CA SER A 55 0.41 -3.91 -4.02
C SER A 55 -0.62 -2.85 -3.64
N SER A 56 -1.17 -2.98 -2.43
CA SER A 56 -2.12 -2.05 -1.84
C SER A 56 -1.45 -1.23 -0.73
N TYR A 57 -1.86 0.03 -0.59
CA TYR A 57 -1.39 0.91 0.47
C TYR A 57 -1.56 0.29 1.86
N GLU A 58 -2.68 -0.40 2.09
CA GLU A 58 -3.04 -1.03 3.36
C GLU A 58 -2.13 -2.22 3.67
N VAL A 59 -1.90 -3.11 2.69
CA VAL A 59 -0.97 -4.25 2.83
C VAL A 59 0.43 -3.74 3.14
N ILE A 60 0.93 -2.85 2.29
CA ILE A 60 2.29 -2.33 2.38
C ILE A 60 2.46 -1.58 3.71
N SER A 61 1.46 -0.80 4.12
CA SER A 61 1.48 -0.11 5.43
C SER A 61 1.52 -1.09 6.59
N ALA A 62 0.67 -2.13 6.58
CA ALA A 62 0.64 -3.14 7.64
C ALA A 62 1.98 -3.89 7.76
N LEU A 63 2.62 -4.17 6.62
CA LEU A 63 3.86 -4.94 6.57
C LEU A 63 5.15 -4.09 6.63
N SER A 64 5.03 -2.77 6.61
CA SER A 64 6.16 -1.85 6.52
C SER A 64 7.19 -1.97 7.65
N SER A 65 6.83 -2.47 8.82
CA SER A 65 7.79 -2.74 9.90
C SER A 65 8.61 -4.02 9.67
N HIS A 66 8.13 -4.94 8.84
CA HIS A 66 8.60 -6.32 8.80
C HIS A 66 9.55 -6.64 7.64
N GLY A 67 9.74 -5.74 6.67
CA GLY A 67 10.64 -5.98 5.54
C GLY A 67 11.33 -4.72 5.03
N HIS A 68 12.40 -4.88 4.25
CA HIS A 68 13.11 -3.79 3.58
C HIS A 68 12.45 -3.39 2.27
N CYS A 69 12.17 -4.38 1.42
CA CYS A 69 11.47 -4.19 0.16
C CYS A 69 10.18 -4.99 0.13
N PHE A 70 9.16 -4.45 -0.54
CA PHE A 70 7.94 -5.14 -0.89
C PHE A 70 7.86 -5.33 -2.40
N LEU A 71 7.42 -6.49 -2.89
CA LEU A 71 7.13 -6.73 -4.31
C LEU A 71 5.72 -7.31 -4.47
N GLY A 72 4.89 -6.66 -5.27
CA GLY A 72 3.53 -7.13 -5.55
C GLY A 72 2.94 -6.51 -6.80
N SER A 73 1.72 -6.94 -7.14
CA SER A 73 0.95 -6.40 -8.26
C SER A 73 -0.16 -5.48 -7.79
N GLU A 74 -0.35 -4.36 -8.49
CA GLU A 74 -1.47 -3.44 -8.29
C GLU A 74 -2.77 -4.00 -8.88
N THR A 75 -2.66 -4.91 -9.85
CA THR A 75 -3.79 -5.52 -10.55
C THR A 75 -3.84 -7.03 -10.34
N LEU A 76 -4.58 -7.74 -11.20
CA LEU A 76 -4.54 -9.18 -11.21
C LEU A 76 -3.20 -9.68 -11.76
N VAL A 77 -2.71 -10.75 -11.15
CA VAL A 77 -1.65 -11.59 -11.67
C VAL A 77 -2.32 -12.66 -12.54
N SER A 78 -1.69 -13.08 -13.64
CA SER A 78 -2.23 -14.19 -14.43
C SER A 78 -2.28 -15.47 -13.58
N GLY A 79 -3.14 -16.42 -13.97
CA GLY A 79 -3.20 -17.72 -13.28
C GLY A 79 -1.90 -18.53 -13.32
N ALA A 80 -0.93 -18.14 -14.16
CA ALA A 80 0.40 -18.77 -14.19
C ALA A 80 1.35 -18.23 -13.11
N GLY A 81 1.04 -17.10 -12.48
CA GLY A 81 1.88 -16.47 -11.45
C GLY A 81 3.16 -15.85 -12.01
N TRP A 82 4.18 -15.74 -11.18
CA TRP A 82 5.49 -15.19 -11.53
C TRP A 82 6.37 -16.19 -12.29
N ASP A 83 7.34 -15.69 -13.07
CA ASP A 83 8.31 -16.56 -13.73
C ASP A 83 9.44 -16.99 -12.78
N TRP A 84 9.14 -18.01 -11.98
CA TRP A 84 10.08 -18.60 -11.02
C TRP A 84 11.30 -19.27 -11.68
N ARG A 85 11.29 -19.54 -13.00
CA ARG A 85 12.44 -20.15 -13.71
C ARG A 85 13.58 -19.16 -13.93
N SER A 86 13.24 -17.86 -13.94
CA SER A 86 14.18 -16.77 -14.17
C SER A 86 14.84 -16.26 -12.88
N LEU A 87 14.56 -16.88 -11.73
CA LEU A 87 15.20 -16.55 -10.46
C LEU A 87 16.72 -16.72 -10.50
N ARG A 88 17.43 -15.68 -10.07
CA ARG A 88 18.88 -15.68 -9.88
C ARG A 88 19.22 -15.07 -8.51
N PRO A 89 19.18 -15.87 -7.43
CA PRO A 89 19.55 -15.39 -6.09
C PRO A 89 21.04 -15.05 -5.96
N THR A 90 21.84 -15.44 -6.96
CA THR A 90 23.26 -15.11 -7.06
C THR A 90 23.59 -14.48 -8.41
N THR A 91 24.60 -13.61 -8.41
CA THR A 91 25.24 -13.08 -9.61
C THR A 91 25.99 -14.18 -10.38
N ARG A 92 26.46 -13.87 -11.59
CA ARG A 92 27.23 -14.81 -12.43
C ARG A 92 28.51 -15.31 -11.75
N ASP A 93 29.09 -14.51 -10.87
CA ASP A 93 30.31 -14.85 -10.12
C ASP A 93 30.01 -15.59 -8.79
N GLY A 94 28.76 -16.02 -8.58
CA GLY A 94 28.33 -16.77 -7.40
C GLY A 94 28.14 -15.95 -6.13
N LYS A 95 28.18 -14.61 -6.21
CA LYS A 95 27.89 -13.74 -5.06
C LYS A 95 26.38 -13.59 -4.87
N PRO A 96 25.87 -13.45 -3.62
CA PRO A 96 24.47 -13.12 -3.39
C PRO A 96 24.08 -11.84 -4.14
N THR A 97 22.92 -11.86 -4.77
CA THR A 97 22.30 -10.68 -5.39
C THR A 97 21.79 -9.75 -4.27
N THR A 98 21.80 -8.43 -4.47
CA THR A 98 21.17 -7.53 -3.50
C THR A 98 19.66 -7.76 -3.46
N PRO A 99 18.95 -7.47 -2.35
CA PRO A 99 17.50 -7.64 -2.28
C PRO A 99 16.74 -6.92 -3.41
N LEU A 100 17.16 -5.69 -3.74
CA LEU A 100 16.56 -4.90 -4.82
C LEU A 100 16.82 -5.52 -6.20
N ASP A 101 18.09 -5.86 -6.51
CA ASP A 101 18.41 -6.51 -7.78
C ASP A 101 17.68 -7.85 -7.96
N TYR A 102 17.49 -8.59 -6.86
CA TYR A 102 16.75 -9.84 -6.85
C TYR A 102 15.27 -9.61 -7.12
N ALA A 103 14.63 -8.66 -6.43
CA ALA A 103 13.24 -8.28 -6.67
C ALA A 103 13.01 -7.76 -8.10
N GLU A 104 13.91 -6.91 -8.62
CA GLU A 104 13.83 -6.43 -10.00
C GLU A 104 13.98 -7.56 -11.02
N SER A 105 14.81 -8.56 -10.74
CA SER A 105 14.96 -9.72 -11.62
C SER A 105 13.66 -10.51 -11.73
N ILE A 106 12.93 -10.68 -10.62
CA ILE A 106 11.61 -11.32 -10.58
C ILE A 106 10.62 -10.49 -11.39
N ALA A 107 10.57 -9.19 -11.11
CA ALA A 107 9.59 -8.29 -11.70
C ALA A 107 9.76 -8.20 -13.21
N ARG A 108 10.98 -7.97 -13.68
CA ARG A 108 11.32 -7.91 -15.10
C ARG A 108 11.01 -9.22 -15.82
N ALA A 109 11.50 -10.36 -15.32
CA ALA A 109 11.25 -11.64 -15.97
C ALA A 109 9.76 -11.98 -16.06
N THR A 110 9.01 -11.67 -14.99
CA THR A 110 7.56 -11.90 -14.96
C THR A 110 6.85 -11.02 -15.98
N VAL A 111 7.13 -9.71 -16.01
CA VAL A 111 6.51 -8.80 -16.99
C VAL A 111 6.89 -9.18 -18.42
N ASP A 112 8.18 -9.43 -18.70
CA ASP A 112 8.67 -9.79 -20.04
C ASP A 112 8.00 -11.07 -20.58
N ASN A 113 7.88 -12.10 -19.73
CA ASN A 113 7.20 -13.34 -20.09
C ASN A 113 5.70 -13.11 -20.40
N HIS A 114 5.02 -12.23 -19.66
CA HIS A 114 3.60 -11.94 -19.88
C HIS A 114 3.35 -11.08 -21.13
N MET A 115 4.23 -10.11 -21.40
CA MET A 115 4.17 -9.31 -22.63
C MET A 115 4.33 -10.18 -23.86
N GLY A 116 5.23 -11.17 -23.81
CA GLY A 116 5.42 -12.16 -24.87
C GLY A 116 4.18 -13.03 -25.13
N GLN A 117 3.27 -13.14 -24.15
CA GLN A 117 2.04 -13.91 -24.22
C GLN A 117 0.77 -13.05 -24.47
N GLN A 118 0.93 -11.75 -24.76
CA GLN A 118 -0.16 -10.78 -24.92
C GLN A 118 -1.06 -10.61 -23.68
N GLY A 119 -0.49 -10.77 -22.48
CA GLY A 119 -1.16 -10.47 -21.21
C GLY A 119 -0.78 -9.10 -20.64
N VAL A 120 -1.65 -8.55 -19.79
CA VAL A 120 -1.36 -7.37 -18.97
C VAL A 120 -0.82 -7.83 -17.62
N MET A 121 0.35 -7.31 -17.23
CA MET A 121 0.98 -7.54 -15.94
C MET A 121 1.62 -6.24 -15.46
N ASN A 122 1.48 -5.93 -14.17
CA ASN A 122 2.28 -4.92 -13.51
C ASN A 122 2.85 -5.43 -12.20
N LEU A 123 4.05 -4.97 -11.89
CA LEU A 123 4.72 -5.22 -10.63
C LEU A 123 5.40 -3.95 -10.15
N ALA A 124 5.29 -3.69 -8.86
CA ALA A 124 5.94 -2.59 -8.18
C ALA A 124 6.84 -3.12 -7.07
N ILE A 125 8.00 -2.47 -6.90
CA ILE A 125 8.86 -2.66 -5.74
C ILE A 125 8.79 -1.41 -4.88
N VAL A 126 8.50 -1.60 -3.59
CA VAL A 126 8.31 -0.52 -2.63
C VAL A 126 9.34 -0.62 -1.51
N ASP A 127 10.04 0.48 -1.25
CA ASP A 127 10.89 0.67 -0.08
C ASP A 127 10.01 0.88 1.17
N LEU A 128 10.02 -0.11 2.05
CA LEU A 128 9.18 -0.14 3.24
C LEU A 128 9.66 0.82 4.33
N HIS A 129 10.91 1.28 4.32
CA HIS A 129 11.33 2.36 5.22
C HIS A 129 10.73 3.68 4.80
N LYS A 130 10.84 4.03 3.51
CA LYS A 130 10.23 5.25 2.97
C LYS A 130 8.71 5.22 3.06
N GLN A 131 8.09 4.05 2.94
CA GLN A 131 6.66 3.92 3.19
C GLN A 131 6.27 4.27 4.63
N ARG A 132 7.11 3.93 5.63
CA ARG A 132 6.86 4.34 7.04
C ARG A 132 6.97 5.85 7.20
N GLU A 133 7.93 6.48 6.54
CA GLU A 133 8.10 7.93 6.55
C GLU A 133 6.91 8.61 5.87
N PHE A 134 6.53 8.13 4.68
CA PHE A 134 5.33 8.57 3.97
C PHE A 134 4.10 8.48 4.86
N ARG A 135 3.83 7.34 5.51
CA ARG A 135 2.67 7.17 6.39
C ARG A 135 2.65 8.20 7.52
N LYS A 136 3.80 8.51 8.11
CA LYS A 136 3.90 9.53 9.17
C LYS A 136 3.57 10.93 8.63
N ALA A 137 4.16 11.31 7.51
CA ALA A 137 3.93 12.61 6.87
C ALA A 137 2.47 12.75 6.38
N PHE A 138 1.94 11.68 5.76
CA PHE A 138 0.57 11.64 5.27
C PHE A 138 -0.46 11.73 6.41
N ALA A 139 -0.25 11.00 7.51
CA ALA A 139 -1.12 11.11 8.68
C ALA A 139 -1.11 12.52 9.30
N ALA A 140 0.05 13.19 9.30
CA ALA A 140 0.14 14.59 9.75
C ALA A 140 -0.64 15.54 8.81
N SER A 141 -0.49 15.37 7.49
CA SER A 141 -1.26 16.12 6.50
C SER A 141 -2.77 15.89 6.63
N GLN A 142 -3.19 14.63 6.85
CA GLN A 142 -4.61 14.29 7.02
C GLN A 142 -5.22 14.94 8.25
N ARG A 143 -4.48 15.02 9.38
CA ARG A 143 -4.96 15.72 10.58
C ARG A 143 -5.19 17.21 10.31
N SER A 144 -4.21 17.88 9.71
CA SER A 144 -4.33 19.31 9.35
C SER A 144 -5.52 19.55 8.41
N LEU A 145 -5.68 18.71 7.39
CA LEU A 145 -6.81 18.80 6.48
C LEU A 145 -8.15 18.56 7.19
N ALA A 146 -8.24 17.55 8.05
CA ALA A 146 -9.46 17.23 8.80
C ALA A 146 -9.85 18.34 9.78
N GLU A 147 -8.90 18.91 10.51
CA GLU A 147 -9.13 20.05 11.41
C GLU A 147 -9.75 21.23 10.64
N ARG A 148 -9.23 21.54 9.45
CA ARG A 148 -9.76 22.62 8.62
C ARG A 148 -11.11 22.32 8.03
N LEU A 149 -11.34 21.10 7.54
CA LEU A 149 -12.65 20.72 7.02
C LEU A 149 -13.73 20.72 8.11
N ASN A 150 -13.37 20.37 9.34
CA ASN A 150 -14.28 20.47 10.49
C ASN A 150 -14.64 21.91 10.84
N THR A 151 -13.80 22.90 10.50
CA THR A 151 -14.14 24.32 10.64
C THR A 151 -14.96 24.87 9.45
N CYS A 152 -15.08 24.11 8.36
CA CYS A 152 -15.66 24.55 7.07
C CYS A 152 -16.73 23.58 6.51
N VAL A 153 -17.46 22.85 7.37
CA VAL A 153 -18.26 21.65 7.00
C VAL A 153 -19.36 21.87 5.93
N GLU A 154 -19.65 23.11 5.52
CA GLU A 154 -20.65 23.43 4.48
C GLU A 154 -20.14 24.38 3.39
N THR A 155 -18.82 24.43 3.18
CA THR A 155 -18.21 25.34 2.20
C THR A 155 -17.90 24.66 0.86
N TYR A 156 -17.72 25.50 -0.16
CA TYR A 156 -17.22 25.11 -1.49
C TYR A 156 -15.88 24.36 -1.45
N GLU A 157 -15.10 24.49 -0.37
CA GLU A 157 -13.82 23.77 -0.20
C GLU A 157 -14.03 22.26 -0.02
N VAL A 158 -15.04 21.84 0.75
CA VAL A 158 -15.34 20.42 1.01
C VAL A 158 -15.78 19.72 -0.29
N ASP A 159 -16.59 20.39 -1.10
CA ASP A 159 -17.07 19.84 -2.38
C ASP A 159 -15.95 19.65 -3.40
N ARG A 160 -14.94 20.53 -3.39
CA ARG A 160 -13.77 20.40 -4.26
C ARG A 160 -12.89 19.22 -3.90
N ILE A 161 -12.65 18.99 -2.62
CA ILE A 161 -11.91 17.81 -2.16
C ILE A 161 -12.68 16.54 -2.56
N ARG A 162 -14.00 16.50 -2.36
CA ARG A 162 -14.84 15.39 -2.84
C ARG A 162 -14.72 15.16 -4.34
N THR A 163 -14.66 16.24 -5.13
CA THR A 163 -14.46 16.17 -6.58
C THR A 163 -13.07 15.63 -6.95
N ALA A 164 -12.03 15.95 -6.18
CA ALA A 164 -10.68 15.42 -6.37
C ALA A 164 -10.65 13.90 -6.20
N TYR A 165 -11.26 13.40 -5.11
CA TYR A 165 -11.42 11.97 -4.86
C TYR A 165 -12.17 11.29 -6.01
N GLN A 166 -13.25 11.88 -6.51
CA GLN A 166 -14.01 11.32 -7.63
C GLN A 166 -13.18 11.25 -8.93
N LYS A 167 -12.39 12.29 -9.24
CA LYS A 167 -11.54 12.29 -10.44
C LYS A 167 -10.44 11.21 -10.38
N ALA A 168 -9.89 10.97 -9.20
CA ALA A 168 -8.92 9.90 -9.00
C ALA A 168 -9.55 8.51 -9.14
N ASP A 169 -10.75 8.34 -8.59
CA ASP A 169 -11.53 7.10 -8.67
C ASP A 169 -11.82 6.68 -10.12
N ASP A 170 -12.04 7.65 -11.01
CA ASP A 170 -12.33 7.39 -12.43
C ASP A 170 -11.13 6.79 -13.20
N SER A 171 -9.87 7.04 -12.81
CA SER A 171 -8.69 6.63 -13.59
C SER A 171 -8.43 5.12 -13.54
N LEU A 172 -8.43 4.53 -12.34
CA LEU A 172 -8.19 3.08 -12.18
C LEU A 172 -9.43 2.26 -12.52
N ARG A 173 -10.64 2.79 -12.30
CA ARG A 173 -11.89 2.13 -12.71
C ARG A 173 -11.98 1.98 -14.22
N ALA A 174 -11.72 3.04 -14.98
CA ALA A 174 -11.79 2.99 -16.44
C ALA A 174 -10.83 1.94 -17.02
N HIS A 175 -9.63 1.83 -16.47
CA HIS A 175 -8.67 0.80 -16.86
C HIS A 175 -9.14 -0.62 -16.49
N LYS A 176 -9.72 -0.81 -15.29
CA LYS A 176 -10.21 -2.12 -14.82
C LYS A 176 -11.49 -2.59 -15.50
N GLU A 177 -12.43 -1.70 -15.83
CA GLU A 177 -13.66 -2.03 -16.59
C GLU A 177 -13.35 -2.57 -17.98
N SER A 178 -12.27 -2.08 -18.61
CA SER A 178 -11.74 -2.62 -19.86
C SER A 178 -11.20 -4.05 -19.70
N LEU A 179 -10.65 -4.38 -18.53
CA LEU A 179 -10.02 -5.67 -18.24
C LEU A 179 -10.98 -6.71 -17.62
N PHE A 180 -12.10 -6.31 -17.00
CA PHE A 180 -13.04 -7.21 -16.31
C PHE A 180 -14.53 -6.90 -16.57
N ARG A 181 -15.32 -7.94 -16.87
CA ARG A 181 -16.80 -7.86 -17.00
C ARG A 181 -17.55 -7.85 -15.66
N GLN A 182 -16.86 -7.95 -14.52
CA GLN A 182 -17.46 -7.97 -13.18
C GLN A 182 -16.64 -7.16 -12.17
N VAL A 183 -17.37 -6.65 -11.18
CA VAL A 183 -17.09 -5.49 -10.34
C VAL A 183 -15.94 -5.73 -9.34
N LEU A 184 -14.73 -5.25 -9.66
CA LEU A 184 -13.74 -4.86 -8.65
C LEU A 184 -13.98 -3.38 -8.34
N ALA A 185 -14.91 -3.09 -7.43
CA ALA A 185 -15.45 -1.75 -7.23
C ALA A 185 -14.56 -0.78 -6.44
N ASN A 186 -13.36 -1.15 -5.97
CA ASN A 186 -12.76 -0.41 -4.85
C ASN A 186 -11.36 0.18 -5.03
N PRO A 187 -10.40 -0.49 -5.69
CA PRO A 187 -9.04 0.00 -5.63
C PRO A 187 -8.81 1.10 -6.66
N VAL A 188 -8.33 2.24 -6.18
CA VAL A 188 -7.92 3.45 -6.91
C VAL A 188 -6.40 3.54 -6.94
N ASP A 189 -5.82 4.04 -8.03
CA ASP A 189 -4.37 4.21 -8.12
C ASP A 189 -3.94 5.31 -7.13
N MET A 190 -3.04 4.97 -6.21
CA MET A 190 -2.68 5.84 -5.10
C MET A 190 -1.90 7.07 -5.58
N GLY A 191 -1.07 6.94 -6.61
CA GLY A 191 -0.31 8.07 -7.17
C GLY A 191 -1.22 9.10 -7.84
N HIS A 192 -2.16 8.66 -8.68
CA HIS A 192 -3.18 9.53 -9.28
C HIS A 192 -4.09 10.16 -8.22
N LEU A 193 -4.46 9.41 -7.18
CA LEU A 193 -5.19 9.97 -6.04
C LEU A 193 -4.42 11.09 -5.37
N LEU A 194 -3.17 10.84 -4.99
CA LEU A 194 -2.33 11.84 -4.33
C LEU A 194 -2.10 13.06 -5.25
N HIS A 195 -1.89 12.85 -6.54
CA HIS A 195 -1.72 13.93 -7.52
C HIS A 195 -2.97 14.82 -7.61
N HIS A 196 -4.16 14.22 -7.70
CA HIS A 196 -5.41 14.98 -7.75
C HIS A 196 -5.73 15.69 -6.43
N LEU A 197 -5.41 15.04 -5.29
CA LEU A 197 -5.57 15.66 -3.97
C LEU A 197 -4.64 16.85 -3.80
N GLU A 198 -3.36 16.72 -4.15
CA GLU A 198 -2.39 17.81 -4.13
C GLU A 198 -2.90 19.01 -4.93
N ALA A 199 -3.30 18.80 -6.19
CA ALA A 199 -3.75 19.88 -7.06
C ALA A 199 -4.97 20.67 -6.54
N GLU A 200 -5.88 20.02 -5.79
CA GLU A 200 -6.99 20.73 -5.15
C GLU A 200 -6.58 21.33 -3.80
N VAL A 201 -5.77 20.63 -3.00
CA VAL A 201 -5.23 21.13 -1.73
C VAL A 201 -4.38 22.39 -1.92
N GLU A 202 -3.52 22.46 -2.94
CA GLU A 202 -2.74 23.65 -3.28
C GLU A 202 -3.60 24.90 -3.45
N ARG A 203 -4.85 24.73 -3.89
CA ARG A 203 -5.79 25.83 -4.12
C ARG A 203 -6.61 26.19 -2.88
N LEU A 204 -6.59 25.35 -1.85
CA LEU A 204 -7.40 25.48 -0.64
C LEU A 204 -6.55 25.77 0.61
N MET A 205 -5.27 25.42 0.62
CA MET A 205 -4.43 25.47 1.81
C MET A 205 -3.35 26.57 1.78
N PRO A 206 -3.06 27.22 2.93
CA PRO A 206 -1.89 28.07 3.08
C PRO A 206 -0.60 27.30 2.74
N LEU A 207 0.39 28.02 2.21
CA LEU A 207 1.68 27.45 1.78
C LEU A 207 2.37 26.62 2.88
N GLU A 208 2.26 27.04 4.14
CA GLU A 208 2.90 26.36 5.29
C GLU A 208 2.33 24.96 5.55
N GLU A 209 1.03 24.75 5.33
CA GLU A 209 0.40 23.44 5.51
C GLU A 209 0.61 22.53 4.29
N LEU A 210 0.83 23.14 3.12
CA LEU A 210 1.07 22.47 1.86
C LEU A 210 2.42 21.74 1.83
N ASP A 211 3.43 22.26 2.54
CA ASP A 211 4.76 21.65 2.59
C ASP A 211 4.74 20.24 3.23
N THR A 212 3.84 20.00 4.20
CA THR A 212 3.69 18.67 4.80
C THR A 212 3.08 17.66 3.82
N LEU A 213 2.10 18.09 3.01
CA LEU A 213 1.52 17.23 1.97
C LEU A 213 2.52 16.95 0.84
N ARG A 214 3.26 17.97 0.40
CA ARG A 214 4.32 17.84 -0.62
C ARG A 214 5.41 16.87 -0.16
N GLU A 215 5.80 16.95 1.11
CA GLU A 215 6.76 16.00 1.67
C GLU A 215 6.20 14.58 1.71
N ALA A 216 4.93 14.40 2.09
CA ALA A 216 4.28 13.09 2.00
C ALA A 216 4.28 12.57 0.55
N TYR A 217 3.94 13.40 -0.43
CA TYR A 217 3.92 13.02 -1.83
C TYR A 217 5.32 12.68 -2.37
N ARG A 218 6.34 13.44 -1.99
CA ARG A 218 7.75 13.14 -2.29
C ARG A 218 8.13 11.76 -1.74
N LEU A 219 7.83 11.49 -0.46
CA LEU A 219 8.14 10.22 0.20
C LEU A 219 7.39 9.04 -0.44
N TYR A 220 6.14 9.23 -0.86
CA TYR A 220 5.39 8.23 -1.62
C TYR A 220 6.11 7.89 -2.93
N ASN A 221 6.39 8.90 -3.76
CA ASN A 221 7.05 8.69 -5.05
C ASN A 221 8.43 8.04 -4.89
N GLU A 222 9.18 8.44 -3.87
CA GLU A 222 10.48 7.87 -3.57
C GLU A 222 10.43 6.46 -2.97
N SER A 223 9.28 6.06 -2.40
CA SER A 223 9.06 4.71 -1.91
C SER A 223 8.90 3.71 -3.05
N ILE A 224 8.37 4.13 -4.21
CA ILE A 224 8.25 3.27 -5.39
C ILE A 224 9.59 3.24 -6.13
N VAL A 225 10.42 2.25 -5.82
CA VAL A 225 11.79 2.15 -6.36
C VAL A 225 11.84 1.46 -7.72
N TYR A 226 10.80 0.70 -8.07
CA TYR A 226 10.62 0.11 -9.38
C TYR A 226 9.13 0.00 -9.69
N PHE A 227 8.75 0.31 -10.92
CA PHE A 227 7.44 0.00 -11.46
C PHE A 227 7.58 -0.39 -12.93
N ASN A 228 6.93 -1.49 -13.30
CA ASN A 228 6.84 -1.90 -14.69
C ASN A 228 5.42 -2.41 -14.96
N GLY A 229 4.73 -1.73 -15.87
CA GLY A 229 3.39 -2.08 -16.32
C GLY A 229 3.23 -1.77 -17.81
N SER A 230 2.45 -2.59 -18.51
CA SER A 230 2.11 -2.41 -19.93
C SER A 230 1.40 -1.10 -20.27
N ASP A 231 0.82 -0.44 -19.25
CA ASP A 231 0.03 0.78 -19.42
C ASP A 231 0.40 1.83 -18.36
N SER A 232 1.71 2.11 -18.25
CA SER A 232 2.30 3.00 -17.22
C SER A 232 1.74 4.42 -17.14
N ALA A 233 0.95 4.86 -18.12
CA ALA A 233 0.26 6.14 -18.07
C ALA A 233 -0.92 6.15 -17.08
N LEU A 234 -1.45 4.99 -16.71
CA LEU A 234 -2.66 4.85 -15.89
C LEU A 234 -2.41 4.35 -14.47
N LEU A 235 -1.19 3.86 -14.18
CA LEU A 235 -0.85 3.16 -12.94
C LEU A 235 0.49 3.65 -12.39
N THR A 236 0.60 3.70 -11.07
CA THR A 236 1.79 4.14 -10.33
C THR A 236 2.37 3.05 -9.44
N GLY A 237 1.75 1.86 -9.42
CA GLY A 237 2.29 0.65 -8.81
C GLY A 237 1.70 0.30 -7.45
N VAL A 238 0.96 1.21 -6.83
CA VAL A 238 0.25 0.97 -5.56
C VAL A 238 -1.17 1.49 -5.69
N HIS A 239 -2.14 0.67 -5.29
CA HIS A 239 -3.53 1.11 -5.18
C HIS A 239 -3.93 1.33 -3.73
N VAL A 240 -5.06 1.98 -3.52
CA VAL A 240 -5.71 2.18 -2.23
C VAL A 240 -7.18 1.88 -2.35
N ASP A 241 -7.76 1.32 -1.30
CA ASP A 241 -9.18 1.01 -1.25
C ASP A 241 -9.96 2.17 -0.63
N LEU A 242 -10.79 2.85 -1.44
CA LEU A 242 -11.65 3.92 -0.94
C LEU A 242 -12.98 3.35 -0.46
N LEU A 243 -13.51 3.80 0.68
CA LEU A 243 -14.83 3.37 1.14
C LEU A 243 -15.92 3.96 0.22
N HIS A 244 -16.65 3.08 -0.47
CA HIS A 244 -17.79 3.47 -1.32
C HIS A 244 -19.05 3.71 -0.46
N GLU A 245 -19.28 4.94 0.00
CA GLU A 245 -20.57 5.30 0.59
C GLU A 245 -21.63 5.49 -0.52
N ARG A 246 -22.46 4.48 -0.75
CA ARG A 246 -23.71 4.60 -1.55
C ARG A 246 -24.80 5.46 -0.89
N LYS A 247 -24.48 6.27 0.12
CA LYS A 247 -25.43 7.17 0.78
C LYS A 247 -24.86 8.59 0.86
N PRO A 248 -25.62 9.62 0.48
CA PRO A 248 -25.24 10.98 0.78
C PRO A 248 -25.26 11.12 2.31
N HIS A 249 -24.21 11.74 2.85
CA HIS A 249 -23.99 12.00 4.28
C HIS A 249 -23.45 10.79 5.07
N ARG A 250 -22.12 10.58 5.12
CA ARG A 250 -21.27 10.91 6.30
C ARG A 250 -19.79 10.54 6.05
N LEU A 251 -19.10 11.25 5.17
CA LEU A 251 -17.66 11.05 4.91
C LEU A 251 -16.70 11.53 6.03
N LEU A 252 -17.20 11.99 7.18
CA LEU A 252 -16.39 12.48 8.30
C LEU A 252 -16.87 11.96 9.67
N GLN A 253 -17.16 10.66 9.80
CA GLN A 253 -17.04 10.05 11.13
C GLN A 253 -15.56 9.73 11.38
N ILE A 254 -14.87 10.76 11.86
CA ILE A 254 -13.54 10.67 12.47
C ILE A 254 -13.67 9.65 13.61
N ALA A 255 -12.97 8.53 13.51
CA ALA A 255 -12.65 7.74 14.70
C ALA A 255 -11.86 8.66 15.64
N HIS A 256 -12.31 8.79 16.89
CA HIS A 256 -11.52 9.47 17.91
C HIS A 256 -10.10 8.89 17.88
N VAL A 257 -9.12 9.76 17.71
CA VAL A 257 -7.71 9.40 17.46
C VAL A 257 -7.07 8.68 18.66
N ASP A 258 -7.75 8.64 19.81
CA ASP A 258 -7.31 7.88 20.98
C ASP A 258 -7.28 6.35 20.73
N ASP A 259 -8.02 5.84 19.74
CA ASP A 259 -8.04 4.39 19.44
C ASP A 259 -6.91 3.92 18.49
N VAL A 260 -6.07 4.83 17.98
CA VAL A 260 -4.95 4.51 17.06
C VAL A 260 -3.56 4.81 17.67
N ILE A 261 -3.52 5.43 18.85
CA ILE A 261 -2.28 5.68 19.63
C ILE A 261 -2.14 4.65 20.76
N GLY A 262 -2.50 3.40 20.48
CA GLY A 262 -2.32 2.27 21.40
C GLY A 262 -1.05 1.45 21.16
N LEU A 263 -0.10 1.95 20.34
CA LEU A 263 1.15 1.25 20.02
C LEU A 263 2.31 2.25 19.85
N ASP A 264 2.70 2.89 20.97
CA ASP A 264 4.09 3.26 21.35
C ASP A 264 4.04 4.41 22.36
N GLU A 265 3.93 4.06 23.64
CA GLU A 265 4.53 4.73 24.82
C GLU A 265 3.84 4.19 26.09
N ALA A 266 4.22 2.97 26.50
CA ALA A 266 4.04 2.52 27.87
C ALA A 266 5.27 1.70 28.30
N ASP A 267 6.13 2.39 29.05
CA ASP A 267 6.94 1.88 30.16
C ASP A 267 8.20 1.03 29.89
N ILE A 268 9.31 1.75 29.67
CA ILE A 268 10.54 1.49 30.43
C ILE A 268 10.33 2.15 31.81
N PRO A 269 10.18 1.40 32.91
CA PRO A 269 11.31 1.23 33.85
C PRO A 269 11.24 -0.10 34.67
N TRP A 270 12.31 -0.83 35.03
CA TRP A 270 13.39 -0.50 35.96
C TRP A 270 14.40 -1.65 36.01
N SER A 271 15.67 -1.34 36.29
CA SER A 271 16.57 -2.25 37.00
C SER A 271 16.65 -1.85 38.49
N ARG A 272 16.59 -2.87 39.37
CA ARG A 272 17.12 -3.01 40.75
C ARG A 272 16.11 -3.30 41.88
N ASN A 273 16.33 -4.50 42.44
CA ASN A 273 16.27 -4.96 43.86
C ASN A 273 14.90 -5.00 44.56
N HIS A 274 14.53 -5.97 45.39
CA HIS A 274 15.22 -6.88 46.32
C HIS A 274 14.52 -8.27 46.28
N SER A 275 15.09 -9.43 46.64
CA SER A 275 15.90 -9.84 47.80
C SER A 275 16.56 -11.20 47.54
#